data_AF-A0A3S0U1K7-F1
#
_entry.id   AF-A0A3S0U1K7-F1
#
_cell.length_a   1.000
_cell.length_b   1.000
_cell.length_c   1.000
_cell.angle_alpha   90.00
_cell.angle_beta   90.00
_cell.angle_gamma   90.00
#
_symmetry.space_group_name_H-M   'P 1'
#
loop_
_entity.id
_entity.type
_entity.pdbx_description
1 polymer ?
#
loop_
_entity_poly.entity_id
_entity_poly.type
_entity_poly.pdbx_seq_one_letter_code
_entity_poly.pdbx_strand_id
1 'polypeptide(L)'
;MNIKDKLNKAFRALRKAGYFAKQDFECCQSCGCAAVPDTHQHKYVFYHRQDRDYLRNTGKCYLAWDGNGEEIVKILRDAGIKVSWDGSDAKRIEVSD
;
A
#
# COMPACT_ATOMS: atom_id res chain seq x y z
N MET A 1 6.02 -3.04 -18.04
CA MET A 1 6.31 -2.42 -16.73
C MET A 1 5.98 -3.45 -15.67
N ASN A 2 6.95 -3.86 -14.86
CA ASN A 2 6.74 -4.89 -13.83
C ASN A 2 5.97 -4.30 -12.63
N ILE A 3 5.46 -5.15 -11.73
CA ILE A 3 4.71 -4.69 -10.55
C ILE A 3 5.50 -3.74 -9.65
N LYS A 4 6.82 -3.90 -9.55
CA LYS A 4 7.67 -3.00 -8.75
C LYS A 4 7.66 -1.57 -9.32
N ASP A 5 7.74 -1.42 -10.63
CA ASP A 5 7.68 -0.12 -11.28
C ASP A 5 6.29 0.51 -11.10
N LYS A 6 5.23 -0.30 -11.20
CA LYS A 6 3.83 0.15 -10.98
C LYS A 6 3.64 0.63 -9.53
N LEU A 7 4.14 -0.13 -8.54
CA LEU A 7 4.12 0.25 -7.13
C LEU A 7 4.92 1.54 -6.90
N ASN A 8 6.10 1.68 -7.50
CA ASN A 8 6.86 2.93 -7.42
C ASN A 8 6.08 4.13 -7.94
N LYS A 9 5.37 3.98 -9.07
CA LYS A 9 4.50 5.03 -9.62
C LYS A 9 3.34 5.34 -8.68
N ALA A 10 2.62 4.33 -8.19
CA ALA A 10 1.49 4.49 -7.30
C ALA A 10 1.89 5.16 -5.97
N PHE A 11 2.95 4.69 -5.32
CA PHE A 11 3.43 5.25 -4.06
C PHE A 11 3.93 6.68 -4.21
N ARG A 12 4.46 7.06 -5.38
CA ARG A 12 4.78 8.48 -5.66
C ARG A 12 3.50 9.33 -5.74
N ALA A 13 2.44 8.83 -6.37
CA ALA A 13 1.16 9.53 -6.44
C ALA A 13 0.48 9.63 -5.06
N LEU A 14 0.49 8.57 -4.25
CA LEU A 14 -0.02 8.58 -2.89
C LEU A 14 0.64 9.65 -2.01
N ARG A 15 1.97 9.79 -2.09
CA ARG A 15 2.69 10.86 -1.37
C ARG A 15 2.25 12.25 -1.82
N LYS A 16 2.02 12.45 -3.12
CA LYS A 16 1.51 13.73 -3.66
C LYS A 16 0.08 14.01 -3.19
N ALA A 17 -0.73 12.98 -2.95
CA ALA A 17 -2.07 13.10 -2.35
C ALA A 17 -2.04 13.29 -0.81
N GLY A 18 -0.84 13.36 -0.21
CA GLY A 18 -0.65 13.63 1.22
C GLY A 18 -0.71 12.39 2.11
N TYR A 19 -0.59 11.19 1.54
CA TYR A 19 -0.49 9.97 2.35
C TYR A 19 0.94 9.75 2.83
N PHE A 20 1.08 9.26 4.06
CA PHE A 20 2.31 8.61 4.50
C PHE A 20 2.45 7.28 3.76
N ALA A 21 3.08 7.32 2.58
CA ALA A 21 3.22 6.15 1.73
C ALA A 21 4.64 5.57 1.78
N LYS A 22 4.81 4.36 2.30
CA LYS A 22 6.12 3.71 2.44
C LYS A 22 6.13 2.28 1.88
N GLN A 23 7.22 1.95 1.20
CA GLN A 23 7.44 0.65 0.57
C GLN A 23 8.53 -0.09 1.35
N ASP A 24 8.38 -1.41 1.56
CA ASP A 24 9.32 -2.21 2.38
C ASP A 24 9.55 -1.57 3.76
N PHE A 25 8.45 -1.16 4.39
CA PHE A 25 8.46 -0.38 5.62
C PHE A 25 8.29 -1.28 6.83
N GLU A 26 9.29 -1.28 7.71
CA GLU A 26 9.34 -2.14 8.88
C GLU A 26 9.27 -3.65 8.56
N CYS A 27 9.45 -4.47 9.58
CA CYS A 27 9.49 -5.92 9.43
C CYS A 27 8.09 -6.56 9.29
N CYS A 28 7.08 -6.01 9.97
CA CYS A 28 5.70 -6.52 10.01
C CYS A 28 4.68 -5.38 10.15
N GLN A 29 3.39 -5.71 10.05
CA GLN A 29 2.29 -4.74 10.14
C GLN A 29 2.28 -3.97 11.47
N SER A 30 2.44 -4.65 12.61
CA SER A 30 2.38 -3.99 13.93
C SER A 30 3.53 -3.00 14.14
N CYS A 31 4.76 -3.36 13.74
CA CYS A 31 5.89 -2.43 13.74
C CYS A 31 5.64 -1.24 12.80
N GLY A 32 5.09 -1.51 11.61
CA GLY A 32 4.71 -0.48 10.65
C GLY A 32 3.73 0.52 11.25
N CYS A 33 2.62 0.05 11.84
CA CYS A 33 1.62 0.91 12.46
C CYS A 33 2.20 1.73 13.62
N ALA A 34 3.08 1.15 14.45
CA ALA A 34 3.75 1.86 15.54
C ALA A 34 4.76 2.92 15.06
N ALA A 35 5.29 2.76 13.85
CA ALA A 35 6.24 3.69 13.23
C ALA A 35 5.57 4.76 12.33
N VAL A 36 4.25 4.68 12.12
CA VAL A 36 3.50 5.75 11.46
C VAL A 36 3.49 6.98 12.40
N PRO A 37 3.93 8.17 11.94
CA PRO A 37 3.85 9.36 12.78
C PRO A 37 2.41 9.71 13.14
N ASP A 38 2.17 10.19 14.36
CA ASP A 38 0.83 10.59 14.84
C ASP A 38 0.10 11.53 13.87
N THR A 39 0.84 12.43 13.20
CA THR A 39 0.31 13.36 12.19
C THR A 39 -0.30 12.68 10.96
N HIS A 40 0.00 11.39 10.74
CA HIS A 40 -0.45 10.59 9.61
C HIS A 40 -1.16 9.30 10.04
N GLN A 41 -1.53 9.17 11.32
CA GLN A 41 -2.15 7.95 11.86
C GLN A 41 -3.48 7.58 11.16
N HIS A 42 -4.14 8.55 10.50
CA HIS A 42 -5.38 8.35 9.74
C HIS A 42 -5.22 8.55 8.23
N LYS A 43 -3.97 8.60 7.73
CA LYS A 43 -3.69 8.83 6.31
C LYS A 43 -2.35 8.23 5.90
N TYR A 44 -2.30 6.91 5.89
CA TYR A 44 -1.11 6.14 5.53
C TYR A 44 -1.42 4.99 4.57
N VAL A 45 -0.40 4.58 3.82
CA VAL A 45 -0.41 3.35 3.01
C VAL A 45 0.98 2.75 3.04
N PHE A 46 1.14 1.51 3.49
CA PHE A 46 2.43 0.84 3.42
C PHE A 46 2.31 -0.66 3.19
N TYR A 47 3.41 -1.26 2.76
CA TYR A 47 3.62 -2.70 2.86
C TYR A 47 4.95 -2.97 3.56
N HIS A 48 5.00 -4.03 4.36
CA HIS A 48 6.16 -4.39 5.15
C HIS A 48 7.06 -5.41 4.45
N ARG A 49 8.22 -5.71 5.04
CA ARG A 49 9.22 -6.60 4.43
C ARG A 49 8.68 -7.99 4.11
N GLN A 50 7.86 -8.57 4.98
CA GLN A 50 7.24 -9.88 4.72
C GLN A 50 6.28 -9.85 3.51
N ASP A 51 5.50 -8.78 3.33
CA ASP A 51 4.64 -8.61 2.15
C ASP A 51 5.45 -8.42 0.87
N ARG A 52 6.63 -7.79 0.97
CA ARG A 52 7.57 -7.69 -0.17
C ARG A 52 8.12 -9.04 -0.56
N ASP A 53 8.45 -9.89 0.41
CA ASP A 53 8.90 -11.26 0.15
C ASP A 53 7.76 -12.12 -0.41
N TYR A 54 6.54 -11.97 0.11
CA TYR A 54 5.34 -12.60 -0.43
C TYR A 54 5.06 -12.17 -1.88
N LEU A 55 5.23 -10.89 -2.19
CA LEU A 55 5.12 -10.35 -3.55
C LEU A 55 6.10 -10.98 -4.51
N ARG A 56 7.36 -11.18 -4.08
CA ARG A 56 8.38 -11.85 -4.90
C ARG A 56 8.02 -13.30 -5.20
N ASN A 57 7.36 -13.99 -4.26
CA ASN A 57 7.07 -15.41 -4.38
C ASN A 57 5.72 -15.70 -5.07
N THR A 58 4.74 -14.81 -4.93
CA THR A 58 3.34 -15.06 -5.35
C THR A 58 2.80 -14.06 -6.37
N GLY A 59 3.50 -12.93 -6.59
CA GLY A 59 2.99 -11.82 -7.39
C GLY A 59 1.89 -11.00 -6.70
N LYS A 60 1.65 -11.22 -5.41
CA LYS A 60 0.63 -10.52 -4.61
C LYS A 60 1.23 -9.77 -3.42
N CYS A 61 0.65 -8.63 -3.05
CA CYS A 61 1.05 -7.86 -1.88
C CYS A 61 -0.19 -7.31 -1.16
N TYR A 62 -0.17 -7.27 0.17
CA TYR A 62 -1.24 -6.67 0.95
C TYR A 62 -0.80 -5.32 1.50
N LEU A 63 -1.55 -4.27 1.19
CA LEU A 63 -1.26 -2.93 1.71
C LEU A 63 -2.00 -2.73 3.04
N ALA A 64 -1.26 -2.31 4.06
CA ALA A 64 -1.82 -1.73 5.28
C ALA A 64 -2.12 -0.25 5.01
N TRP A 65 -3.30 0.22 5.38
CA TRP A 65 -3.74 1.56 5.04
C TRP A 65 -4.76 2.10 6.05
N ASP A 66 -4.88 3.42 6.09
CA ASP A 66 -5.97 4.16 6.72
C ASP A 66 -6.23 5.45 5.91
N GLY A 67 -7.43 6.02 6.05
CA GLY A 67 -7.91 7.18 5.30
C GLY A 67 -8.93 6.79 4.23
N ASN A 68 -8.84 7.38 3.04
CA ASN A 68 -9.81 7.11 1.96
C ASN A 68 -9.38 5.91 1.09
N GLY A 69 -10.00 4.75 1.31
CA GLY A 69 -9.71 3.51 0.57
C GLY A 69 -9.98 3.61 -0.93
N GLU A 70 -11.08 4.26 -1.33
CA GLU A 70 -11.44 4.47 -2.73
C GLU A 70 -10.39 5.32 -3.47
N GLU A 71 -9.89 6.38 -2.83
CA GLU A 71 -8.82 7.20 -3.38
C GLU A 71 -7.53 6.39 -3.57
N ILE A 72 -7.17 5.57 -2.58
CA ILE A 72 -5.98 4.70 -2.64
C ILE A 72 -6.12 3.70 -3.80
N VAL A 73 -7.26 3.01 -3.89
CA VAL A 73 -7.54 2.03 -4.95
C VAL A 73 -7.52 2.67 -6.32
N LYS A 74 -8.11 3.86 -6.46
CA LYS A 74 -8.05 4.63 -7.71
C LYS A 74 -6.61 4.93 -8.12
N ILE A 75 -5.79 5.45 -7.21
CA ILE A 75 -4.38 5.77 -7.50
C ILE A 75 -3.58 4.52 -7.89
N LEU A 76 -3.84 3.38 -7.25
CA LEU A 76 -3.20 2.10 -7.59
C LEU A 76 -3.60 1.64 -9.01
N ARG A 77 -4.91 1.71 -9.34
CA ARG A 77 -5.43 1.36 -10.67
C ARG A 77 -4.89 2.28 -11.76
N ASP A 78 -4.79 3.57 -11.51
CA ASP A 78 -4.20 4.57 -12.44
C ASP A 78 -2.69 4.33 -12.68
N ALA A 79 -2.02 3.64 -11.75
CA ALA A 79 -0.65 3.17 -11.93
C ALA A 79 -0.55 1.85 -12.73
N GLY A 80 -1.68 1.24 -13.10
CA GLY A 80 -1.76 -0.02 -13.85
C GLY A 80 -1.66 -1.27 -12.97
N ILE A 81 -1.93 -1.15 -11.67
CA ILE A 81 -1.90 -2.26 -10.70
C ILE A 81 -3.29 -2.92 -10.64
N LYS A 82 -3.34 -4.25 -10.63
CA LYS A 82 -4.58 -4.97 -10.34
C LYS A 82 -4.85 -4.92 -8.86
N VAL A 83 -6.04 -4.44 -8.49
CA VAL A 83 -6.44 -4.27 -7.09
C VAL A 83 -7.67 -5.12 -6.80
N SER A 84 -7.57 -5.94 -5.75
CA SER A 84 -8.69 -6.68 -5.18
C SER A 84 -8.99 -6.11 -3.79
N TRP A 85 -10.11 -5.39 -3.70
CA TRP A 85 -10.64 -4.79 -2.48
C TRP A 85 -12.15 -4.64 -2.63
N ASP A 86 -12.89 -4.90 -1.57
CA ASP A 86 -14.36 -4.97 -1.55
C ASP A 86 -15.03 -3.72 -0.96
N GLY A 87 -14.26 -2.66 -0.70
CA GLY A 87 -14.76 -1.43 -0.09
C GLY A 87 -14.74 -1.46 1.45
N SER A 88 -14.26 -2.54 2.07
CA SER A 88 -14.23 -2.64 3.53
C SER A 88 -12.97 -2.01 4.12
N ASP A 89 -13.16 -1.06 5.03
CA ASP A 89 -12.08 -0.46 5.84
C ASP A 89 -11.44 -1.47 6.81
N ALA A 90 -12.12 -2.59 7.09
CA ALA A 90 -11.58 -3.67 7.93
C ALA A 90 -10.62 -4.61 7.17
N LYS A 91 -10.50 -4.46 5.85
CA LYS A 91 -9.68 -5.34 5.00
C LYS A 91 -8.51 -4.61 4.36
N ARG A 92 -7.39 -5.32 4.29
CA ARG A 92 -6.21 -4.87 3.55
C ARG A 92 -6.51 -4.88 2.05
N ILE A 93 -5.89 -3.94 1.33
CA ILE A 93 -5.99 -3.88 -0.13
C ILE A 93 -4.98 -4.87 -0.72
N GLU A 94 -5.46 -5.89 -1.46
CA GLU A 94 -4.58 -6.79 -2.20
C GLU A 94 -4.22 -6.17 -3.55
N VAL A 95 -2.92 -6.19 -3.87
CA VAL A 95 -2.39 -5.75 -5.16
C VAL A 95 -1.63 -6.87 -5.85
N SER A 96 -1.77 -6.95 -7.17
CA SER A 96 -1.11 -7.95 -8.01
C SER A 96 -0.74 -7.37 -9.39
N ASP A 97 0.13 -8.08 -10.13
CA ASP A 97 0.64 -7.62 -11.43
C ASP A 97 -0.41 -7.70 -12.56
#